data_AF-A0A7Y9ASN1-F1
#
_entry.id   AF-A0A7Y9ASN1-F1
#
_cell.length_a   1.000
_cell.length_b   1.000
_cell.length_c   1.000
_cell.angle_alpha   90.00
_cell.angle_beta   90.00
_cell.angle_gamma   90.00
#
_symmetry.space_group_name_H-M   'P 1'
#
loop_
_entity.id
_entity.type
_entity.pdbx_description
1 polymer ?
#
loop_
_entity_poly.entity_id
_entity_poly.type
_entity_poly.pdbx_seq_one_letter_code
_entity_poly.pdbx_strand_id
1 'polypeptide(L)'
;MLSSITPLGERGRASRWSVTVTAHLLGSAAGGAALGTVLGTLGALLPRPVPLVVAVLVLLAAATIAAETGRLRRFPSWHRQVDEDWLHRYRGWVYGLGYGAQLGVGVVTIVTSPVLHLALALVVATGGPGPGALLGLVFGTARALPLLSTRSVTTPQRLAASHRRLERLAPAGRRATGAWAGLVALTSLALSVGGVL
;
A
#
# COMPACT_ATOMS: atom_id res chain seq x y z
N MET A 1 -8.13 -8.85 -7.72
CA MET A 1 -8.65 -7.54 -7.28
C MET A 1 -8.89 -6.56 -8.43
N LEU A 2 -7.86 -6.06 -9.14
CA LEU A 2 -8.05 -5.05 -10.20
C LEU A 2 -8.92 -5.54 -11.37
N SER A 3 -8.96 -6.86 -11.62
CA SER A 3 -9.84 -7.49 -12.60
C SER A 3 -11.29 -7.64 -12.12
N SER A 4 -11.52 -7.73 -10.79
CA SER A 4 -12.84 -8.02 -10.22
C SER A 4 -13.64 -6.75 -9.92
N ILE A 5 -13.01 -5.69 -9.41
CA ILE A 5 -13.68 -4.40 -9.13
C ILE A 5 -13.53 -3.46 -10.34
N THR A 6 -14.42 -3.64 -11.32
CA THR A 6 -14.49 -2.83 -12.55
C THR A 6 -15.94 -2.55 -12.91
N PRO A 7 -16.25 -1.50 -13.70
CA PRO A 7 -17.62 -1.29 -14.20
C PRO A 7 -18.20 -2.49 -14.96
N LEU A 8 -17.36 -3.28 -15.63
CA LEU A 8 -17.76 -4.55 -16.24
C LEU A 8 -18.15 -5.59 -15.19
N GLY A 9 -17.29 -5.85 -14.20
CA GLY A 9 -17.54 -6.85 -13.15
C GLY A 9 -18.73 -6.49 -12.26
N GLU A 10 -18.87 -5.22 -11.89
CA GLU A 10 -19.94 -4.74 -11.02
C GLU A 10 -21.31 -4.82 -11.69
N ARG A 11 -21.40 -4.52 -13.00
CA ARG A 11 -22.64 -4.70 -13.76
C ARG A 11 -23.10 -6.15 -13.81
N GLY A 12 -22.16 -7.09 -13.96
CA GLY A 12 -22.46 -8.52 -13.90
C GLY A 12 -23.02 -8.98 -12.54
N ARG A 13 -22.79 -8.20 -11.47
CA ARG A 13 -23.27 -8.46 -10.10
C ARG A 13 -24.43 -7.53 -9.69
N ALA A 14 -25.06 -6.83 -10.64
CA ALA A 14 -26.10 -5.84 -10.35
C ALA A 14 -25.68 -4.77 -9.31
N SER A 15 -24.38 -4.43 -9.28
CA SER A 15 -23.77 -3.48 -8.35
C SER A 15 -23.30 -2.23 -9.09
N ARG A 16 -23.15 -1.13 -8.36
CA ARG A 16 -22.67 0.16 -8.88
C ARG A 16 -21.19 0.32 -8.56
N TRP A 17 -20.36 0.39 -9.59
CA TRP A 17 -18.91 0.53 -9.43
C TRP A 17 -18.50 1.74 -8.61
N SER A 18 -19.18 2.89 -8.76
CA SER A 18 -18.90 4.09 -7.97
C SER A 18 -19.06 3.85 -6.47
N VAL A 19 -20.10 3.11 -6.06
CA VAL A 19 -20.34 2.79 -4.65
C VAL A 19 -19.25 1.86 -4.11
N THR A 20 -18.94 0.80 -4.85
CA THR A 20 -17.91 -0.18 -4.48
C THR A 20 -16.52 0.47 -4.39
N VAL A 21 -16.13 1.28 -5.37
CA VAL A 21 -14.82 1.93 -5.39
C VAL A 21 -14.71 3.00 -4.30
N THR A 22 -15.77 3.77 -4.03
CA THR A 22 -15.76 4.73 -2.92
C THR A 22 -15.63 4.01 -1.59
N ALA A 23 -16.39 2.93 -1.36
CA ALA A 23 -16.26 2.11 -0.16
C ALA A 23 -14.85 1.52 -0.01
N HIS A 24 -14.24 1.08 -1.11
CA HIS A 24 -12.87 0.57 -1.13
C HIS A 24 -11.82 1.64 -0.79
N LEU A 25 -11.93 2.83 -1.36
CA LEU A 25 -11.05 3.95 -1.05
C LEU A 25 -11.16 4.34 0.43
N LEU A 26 -12.39 4.46 0.95
CA LEU A 26 -12.65 4.77 2.35
C LEU A 26 -12.12 3.67 3.28
N GLY A 27 -12.37 2.40 2.96
CA GLY A 27 -11.84 1.26 3.69
C GLY A 27 -10.32 1.28 3.73
N SER A 28 -9.66 1.52 2.60
CA SER A 28 -8.19 1.57 2.53
C SER A 28 -7.60 2.75 3.28
N ALA A 29 -8.21 3.93 3.18
CA ALA A 29 -7.82 5.10 3.96
C ALA A 29 -7.96 4.85 5.47
N ALA A 30 -9.11 4.32 5.89
CA ALA A 30 -9.40 4.03 7.30
C ALA A 30 -8.52 2.91 7.86
N GLY A 31 -8.33 1.81 7.11
CA GLY A 31 -7.45 0.71 7.51
C GLY A 31 -5.99 1.13 7.61
N GLY A 32 -5.52 1.95 6.67
CA GLY A 32 -4.20 2.54 6.71
C GLY A 32 -4.03 3.48 7.91
N ALA A 33 -4.98 4.39 8.13
CA ALA A 33 -4.96 5.30 9.28
C ALA A 33 -4.97 4.54 10.61
N ALA A 34 -5.83 3.52 10.75
CA ALA A 34 -5.92 2.71 11.96
C ALA A 34 -4.62 1.97 12.27
N LEU A 35 -4.03 1.29 11.27
CA LEU A 35 -2.72 0.66 11.45
C LEU A 35 -1.64 1.70 11.75
N GLY A 36 -1.69 2.84 11.08
CA GLY A 36 -0.82 3.99 11.29
C GLY A 36 -0.85 4.49 12.74
N THR A 37 -2.04 4.67 13.30
CA THR A 37 -2.23 5.04 14.70
C THR A 37 -1.61 4.00 15.63
N VAL A 38 -1.91 2.71 15.42
CA VAL A 38 -1.37 1.63 16.25
C VAL A 38 0.16 1.61 16.21
N LEU A 39 0.76 1.64 15.02
CA LEU A 39 2.21 1.62 14.88
C LEU A 39 2.89 2.90 15.38
N GLY A 40 2.27 4.05 15.18
CA GLY A 40 2.75 5.33 15.73
C GLY A 40 2.74 5.32 17.26
N THR A 41 1.67 4.81 17.88
CA THR A 41 1.59 4.61 19.33
C THR A 41 2.65 3.61 19.81
N LEU A 42 2.84 2.48 19.12
CA LEU A 42 3.89 1.53 19.47
C LEU A 42 5.28 2.16 19.37
N GLY A 43 5.52 2.97 18.34
CA GLY A 43 6.75 3.75 18.20
C GLY A 43 6.99 4.72 19.37
N ALA A 44 5.93 5.30 19.94
CA ALA A 44 6.02 6.17 21.11
C ALA A 44 6.46 5.41 22.38
N LEU A 45 6.15 4.11 22.47
CA LEU A 45 6.45 3.27 23.63
C LEU A 45 7.83 2.59 23.55
N LEU A 46 8.41 2.50 22.35
CA LEU A 46 9.69 1.82 22.12
C LEU A 46 10.87 2.77 22.29
N PRO A 47 11.99 2.32 22.91
CA PRO A 47 13.26 3.02 22.79
C PRO A 47 13.68 3.10 21.32
N ARG A 48 13.96 4.31 20.84
CA ARG A 48 14.31 4.58 19.44
C ARG A 48 15.65 5.32 19.37
N PRO A 49 16.77 4.67 19.69
CA PRO A 49 18.06 5.32 19.51
C PRO A 49 18.23 5.64 18.02
N VAL A 50 18.54 6.91 17.73
CA VAL A 50 18.66 7.46 16.38
C VAL A 50 19.46 6.56 15.43
N PRO A 51 20.64 6.02 15.83
CA PRO A 51 21.43 5.17 14.94
C PRO A 51 20.70 3.90 14.52
N LEU A 52 19.91 3.30 15.41
CA LEU A 52 19.14 2.09 15.11
C LEU A 52 18.00 2.39 14.13
N VAL A 53 17.25 3.47 14.37
CA VAL A 53 16.15 3.89 13.47
C VAL A 53 16.69 4.16 12.07
N VAL A 54 17.78 4.92 11.97
CA VAL A 54 18.43 5.25 10.69
C VAL A 54 18.94 3.98 10.01
N ALA A 55 19.62 3.09 10.73
CA ALA A 55 20.11 1.83 10.18
C ALA A 55 18.96 0.98 9.62
N VAL A 56 17.86 0.82 10.35
CA VAL A 56 16.69 0.07 9.90
C VAL A 56 16.08 0.68 8.65
N LEU A 57 15.87 2.00 8.62
CA LEU A 57 15.30 2.69 7.46
C LEU A 57 16.20 2.58 6.22
N VAL A 58 17.51 2.75 6.38
CA VAL A 58 18.49 2.63 5.29
C VAL A 58 18.55 1.20 4.77
N LEU A 59 18.57 0.19 5.65
CA LEU A 59 18.60 -1.22 5.26
C LEU A 59 17.32 -1.62 4.49
N LEU A 60 16.15 -1.19 4.97
CA LEU A 60 14.88 -1.45 4.28
C LEU A 60 14.80 -0.70 2.95
N ALA A 61 15.28 0.54 2.88
CA ALA A 61 15.39 1.28 1.63
C ALA A 61 16.31 0.60 0.61
N ALA A 62 17.48 0.13 1.05
CA ALA A 62 18.40 -0.64 0.21
C ALA A 62 17.76 -1.94 -0.29
N ALA A 63 17.04 -2.66 0.58
CA ALA A 63 16.29 -3.86 0.21
C ALA A 63 15.18 -3.55 -0.80
N THR A 64 14.43 -2.46 -0.63
CA THR A 64 13.44 -1.99 -1.60
C THR A 64 14.08 -1.69 -2.95
N ILE A 65 15.16 -0.90 -2.99
CA ILE A 65 15.87 -0.58 -4.24
C ILE A 65 16.38 -1.86 -4.92
N ALA A 66 16.97 -2.79 -4.16
CA ALA A 66 17.43 -4.06 -4.69
C ALA A 66 16.28 -4.90 -5.27
N ALA A 67 15.12 -4.93 -4.62
CA ALA A 67 13.94 -5.63 -5.13
C ALA A 67 13.38 -4.98 -6.40
N GLU A 68 13.22 -3.65 -6.42
CA GLU A 68 12.67 -2.92 -7.56
C GLU A 68 13.59 -2.92 -8.79
N THR A 69 14.90 -3.10 -8.59
CA THR A 69 15.89 -3.27 -9.67
C THR A 69 16.07 -4.73 -10.10
N GLY A 70 15.36 -5.68 -9.47
CA GLY A 70 15.44 -7.11 -9.78
C GLY A 70 16.66 -7.83 -9.22
N ARG A 71 17.48 -7.16 -8.38
CA ARG A 71 18.65 -7.74 -7.71
C ARG A 71 18.24 -8.63 -6.53
N LEU A 72 17.11 -8.34 -5.89
CA LEU A 72 16.53 -9.17 -4.84
C LEU A 72 15.25 -9.83 -5.34
N ARG A 73 15.30 -11.15 -5.55
CA ARG A 73 14.20 -11.91 -6.18
C ARG A 73 13.10 -12.36 -5.21
N ARG A 74 13.41 -12.47 -3.91
CA ARG A 74 12.47 -12.95 -2.89
C ARG A 74 12.59 -12.10 -1.65
N PHE A 75 11.45 -11.64 -1.14
CA PHE A 75 11.31 -11.04 0.17
C PHE A 75 10.22 -11.81 0.93
N PRO A 76 10.35 -12.03 2.25
CA PRO A 76 9.31 -12.68 3.03
C PRO A 76 7.97 -11.99 2.81
N SER A 77 6.97 -12.75 2.35
CA SER A 77 5.63 -12.24 2.07
C SER A 77 4.58 -13.26 2.45
N TRP A 78 3.43 -12.74 2.87
CA TRP A 78 2.26 -13.55 3.18
C TRP A 78 1.56 -13.93 1.89
N HIS A 79 1.45 -15.22 1.59
CA HIS A 79 0.77 -15.69 0.38
C HIS A 79 -0.75 -15.83 0.59
N ARG A 80 -1.37 -14.83 1.23
CA ARG A 80 -2.82 -14.78 1.43
C ARG A 80 -3.43 -13.73 0.51
N GLN A 81 -4.48 -14.13 -0.22
CA GLN A 81 -5.32 -13.22 -0.98
C GLN A 81 -6.57 -12.87 -0.18
N VAL A 82 -7.29 -11.85 -0.64
CA VAL A 82 -8.65 -11.59 -0.15
C VAL A 82 -9.56 -12.77 -0.48
N ASP A 83 -10.59 -12.99 0.34
CA ASP A 83 -11.57 -14.05 0.12
C ASP A 83 -12.49 -13.67 -1.06
N GLU A 84 -12.39 -14.37 -2.18
CA GLU A 84 -13.14 -14.07 -3.41
C GLU A 84 -14.62 -14.41 -3.30
N ASP A 85 -15.03 -15.29 -2.38
CA ASP A 85 -16.44 -15.64 -2.15
C ASP A 85 -17.27 -14.41 -1.75
N TRP A 86 -16.62 -13.40 -1.15
CA TRP A 86 -17.28 -12.15 -0.75
C TRP A 86 -17.90 -11.41 -1.93
N LEU A 87 -17.34 -11.56 -3.13
CA LEU A 87 -17.89 -10.98 -4.37
C LEU A 87 -19.29 -11.49 -4.69
N HIS A 88 -19.61 -12.72 -4.28
CA HIS A 88 -20.87 -13.39 -4.55
C HIS A 88 -21.80 -13.41 -3.33
N ARG A 89 -21.24 -13.28 -2.12
CA ARG A 89 -21.97 -13.32 -0.85
C ARG A 89 -22.46 -11.95 -0.38
N TYR A 90 -21.71 -10.88 -0.64
CA TYR A 90 -21.97 -9.57 -0.04
C TYR A 90 -22.26 -8.48 -1.09
N ARG A 91 -22.91 -7.40 -0.63
CA ARG A 91 -23.17 -6.21 -1.45
C ARG A 91 -21.87 -5.48 -1.80
N GLY A 92 -21.87 -4.78 -2.93
CA GLY A 92 -20.74 -3.99 -3.46
C GLY A 92 -19.96 -3.20 -2.42
N TRP A 93 -20.67 -2.42 -1.58
CA TRP A 93 -20.04 -1.59 -0.57
C TRP A 93 -19.39 -2.38 0.57
N VAL A 94 -19.89 -3.57 0.90
CA VAL A 94 -19.38 -4.41 2.00
C VAL A 94 -18.03 -5.00 1.64
N TYR A 95 -17.95 -5.71 0.51
CA TYR A 95 -16.66 -6.25 0.06
C TYR A 95 -15.73 -5.14 -0.42
N GLY A 96 -16.27 -4.04 -0.99
CA GLY A 96 -15.48 -2.85 -1.31
C GLY A 96 -14.73 -2.36 -0.07
N LEU A 97 -15.45 -2.08 1.02
CA LEU A 97 -14.89 -1.64 2.29
C LEU A 97 -13.96 -2.67 2.91
N GLY A 98 -14.35 -3.95 2.95
CA GLY A 98 -13.54 -5.03 3.53
C GLY A 98 -12.20 -5.22 2.82
N TYR A 99 -12.23 -5.34 1.49
CA TYR A 99 -11.02 -5.43 0.68
C TYR A 99 -10.18 -4.15 0.73
N GLY A 100 -10.83 -3.00 0.83
CA GLY A 100 -10.17 -1.71 1.04
C GLY A 100 -9.39 -1.71 2.34
N ALA A 101 -10.05 -2.03 3.46
CA ALA A 101 -9.42 -2.10 4.77
C ALA A 101 -8.25 -3.07 4.81
N GLN A 102 -8.39 -4.25 4.20
CA GLN A 102 -7.31 -5.22 4.07
C GLN A 102 -6.11 -4.66 3.27
N LEU A 103 -6.37 -3.95 2.16
CA LEU A 103 -5.35 -3.28 1.37
C LEU A 103 -4.63 -2.18 2.16
N GLY A 104 -5.39 -1.38 2.91
CA GLY A 104 -4.89 -0.28 3.74
C GLY A 104 -4.00 -0.76 4.88
N VAL A 105 -4.41 -1.81 5.59
CA VAL A 105 -3.60 -2.49 6.61
C VAL A 105 -2.35 -3.11 5.99
N GLY A 106 -2.46 -3.69 4.80
CA GLY A 106 -1.31 -4.04 3.97
C GLY A 106 -0.48 -5.25 4.41
N VAL A 107 -0.64 -5.74 5.64
CA VAL A 107 0.03 -6.96 6.16
C VAL A 107 -0.84 -8.22 6.09
N VAL A 108 -2.11 -8.08 5.71
CA VAL A 108 -3.08 -9.19 5.65
C VAL A 108 -3.25 -9.79 4.26
N THR A 109 -2.66 -9.16 3.24
CA THR A 109 -2.67 -9.60 1.84
C THR A 109 -1.26 -9.66 1.29
N ILE A 110 -1.06 -10.42 0.21
CA ILE A 110 0.25 -10.50 -0.44
C ILE A 110 0.78 -9.13 -0.87
N VAL A 111 2.02 -8.86 -0.47
CA VAL A 111 2.81 -7.72 -0.95
C VAL A 111 4.21 -8.22 -1.20
N THR A 112 4.61 -8.25 -2.47
CA THR A 112 5.88 -8.85 -2.91
C THR A 112 7.06 -7.90 -2.79
N SER A 113 6.82 -6.61 -2.57
CA SER A 113 7.87 -5.60 -2.44
C SER A 113 8.20 -5.29 -0.98
N PRO A 114 9.50 -5.13 -0.63
CA PRO A 114 9.93 -4.67 0.70
C PRO A 114 9.43 -3.26 1.05
N VAL A 115 8.93 -2.49 0.07
CA VAL A 115 8.40 -1.12 0.26
C VAL A 115 7.37 -1.03 1.39
N LEU A 116 6.56 -2.08 1.61
CA LEU A 116 5.62 -2.14 2.72
C LEU A 116 6.35 -2.02 4.05
N HIS A 117 7.40 -2.80 4.25
CA HIS A 117 8.16 -2.84 5.50
C HIS A 117 8.86 -1.50 5.74
N LEU A 118 9.40 -0.88 4.69
CA LEU A 118 9.95 0.48 4.78
C LEU A 118 8.89 1.50 5.22
N ALA A 119 7.68 1.44 4.64
CA ALA A 119 6.59 2.33 5.04
C ALA A 119 6.15 2.11 6.49
N LEU A 120 6.01 0.85 6.94
CA LEU A 120 5.66 0.54 8.33
C LEU A 120 6.75 0.98 9.31
N ALA A 121 8.03 0.77 8.97
CA ALA A 121 9.15 1.24 9.78
C ALA A 121 9.16 2.77 9.90
N LEU A 122 8.86 3.49 8.82
CA LEU A 122 8.74 4.95 8.83
C LEU A 122 7.59 5.42 9.73
N VAL A 123 6.45 4.73 9.71
CA VAL A 123 5.32 5.01 10.62
C VAL A 123 5.72 4.82 12.08
N VAL A 124 6.38 3.70 12.42
CA VAL A 124 6.88 3.47 13.80
C VAL A 124 7.89 4.55 14.19
N ALA A 125 8.77 4.96 13.27
CA ALA A 125 9.76 6.01 13.51
C ALA A 125 9.15 7.36 13.87
N THR A 126 7.89 7.63 13.49
CA THR A 126 7.22 8.90 13.87
C THR A 126 6.99 9.06 15.37
N GLY A 127 6.89 7.96 16.12
CA GLY A 127 6.78 8.00 17.59
C GLY A 127 5.52 8.66 18.14
N GLY A 128 4.42 8.71 17.37
CA GLY A 128 3.16 9.26 17.88
C GLY A 128 1.93 8.86 17.07
N PRO A 129 0.74 8.79 17.71
CA PRO A 129 -0.50 8.34 17.07
C PRO A 129 -0.95 9.25 15.91
N GLY A 130 -0.81 10.57 16.06
CA GLY A 130 -1.23 11.55 15.06
C GLY A 130 -0.42 11.47 13.76
N PRO A 131 0.92 11.65 13.82
CA PRO A 131 1.80 11.47 12.66
C PRO A 131 1.67 10.06 12.04
N GLY A 132 1.58 9.03 12.88
CA GLY A 132 1.37 7.65 12.41
C GLY A 132 0.07 7.48 11.64
N ALA A 133 -1.05 8.03 12.15
CA ALA A 133 -2.34 8.02 11.46
C ALA A 133 -2.28 8.73 10.11
N LEU A 134 -1.61 9.89 10.03
CA LEU A 134 -1.47 10.66 8.80
C LEU A 134 -0.68 9.88 7.74
N LEU A 135 0.47 9.32 8.11
CA LEU A 135 1.27 8.50 7.20
C LEU A 135 0.53 7.24 6.77
N GLY A 136 -0.18 6.59 7.71
CA GLY A 136 -1.03 5.44 7.43
C GLY A 136 -2.16 5.76 6.46
N LEU A 137 -2.83 6.91 6.61
CA LEU A 137 -3.86 7.40 5.70
C LEU A 137 -3.28 7.62 4.29
N VAL A 138 -2.15 8.32 4.19
CA VAL A 138 -1.47 8.56 2.90
C VAL A 138 -1.07 7.25 2.24
N PHE A 139 -0.52 6.31 3.02
CA PHE A 139 -0.15 4.98 2.53
C PHE A 139 -1.36 4.20 2.00
N GLY A 140 -2.43 4.09 2.81
CA GLY A 140 -3.65 3.36 2.45
C GLY A 140 -4.36 3.97 1.24
N THR A 141 -4.43 5.30 1.16
CA THR A 141 -5.01 5.99 0.00
C THR A 141 -4.17 5.78 -1.26
N ALA A 142 -2.86 5.99 -1.20
CA ALA A 142 -1.94 5.82 -2.32
C ALA A 142 -2.01 4.40 -2.92
N ARG A 143 -2.14 3.37 -2.07
CA ARG A 143 -2.31 1.99 -2.51
C ARG A 143 -3.62 1.69 -3.21
N ALA A 144 -4.69 2.42 -2.88
CA ALA A 144 -6.01 2.22 -3.47
C ALA A 144 -6.22 3.02 -4.77
N LEU A 145 -5.46 4.09 -5.01
CA LEU A 145 -5.57 4.93 -6.22
C LEU A 145 -5.45 4.16 -7.55
N PRO A 146 -4.58 3.13 -7.70
CA PRO A 146 -4.51 2.37 -8.95
C PRO A 146 -5.85 1.75 -9.36
N LEU A 147 -6.76 1.49 -8.43
CA LEU A 147 -8.10 0.99 -8.73
C LEU A 147 -8.92 1.98 -9.58
N LEU A 148 -8.70 3.29 -9.46
CA LEU A 148 -9.38 4.29 -10.28
C LEU A 148 -8.99 4.20 -11.76
N SER A 149 -7.85 3.58 -12.08
CA SER A 149 -7.44 3.34 -13.47
C SER A 149 -8.38 2.37 -14.20
N THR A 150 -9.18 1.59 -13.47
CA THR A 150 -10.14 0.63 -14.06
C THR A 150 -11.49 1.25 -14.41
N ARG A 151 -11.69 2.57 -14.17
CA ARG A 151 -12.96 3.27 -14.40
C ARG A 151 -13.53 3.12 -15.82
N SER A 152 -12.68 2.90 -16.82
CA SER A 152 -13.09 2.78 -18.23
C SER A 152 -13.35 1.34 -18.66
N VAL A 153 -13.11 0.36 -17.79
CA VAL A 153 -13.22 -1.08 -18.07
C VAL A 153 -14.69 -1.48 -18.10
N THR A 154 -15.33 -1.26 -19.25
CA THR A 154 -16.72 -1.62 -19.54
C THR A 154 -16.84 -2.78 -20.53
N THR A 155 -15.73 -3.24 -21.11
CA THR A 155 -15.69 -4.37 -22.03
C THR A 155 -14.46 -5.25 -21.77
N PRO A 156 -14.49 -6.55 -22.16
CA PRO A 156 -13.35 -7.44 -22.01
C PRO A 156 -12.08 -6.93 -22.72
N GLN A 157 -12.24 -6.31 -23.89
CA GLN A 157 -11.12 -5.75 -24.66
C GLN A 157 -10.45 -4.60 -23.90
N ARG A 158 -11.25 -3.76 -23.22
CA ARG A 158 -10.74 -2.68 -22.37
C ARG A 158 -10.05 -3.22 -21.12
N LEU A 159 -10.51 -4.34 -20.55
CA LEU A 159 -9.83 -5.00 -19.43
C LEU A 159 -8.43 -5.45 -19.85
N ALA A 160 -8.32 -6.16 -20.98
CA ALA A 160 -7.03 -6.59 -21.52
C ALA A 160 -6.11 -5.41 -21.86
N ALA A 161 -6.65 -4.33 -22.43
CA ALA A 161 -5.90 -3.10 -22.68
C ALA A 161 -5.40 -2.44 -21.40
N SER A 162 -6.20 -2.42 -20.33
CA SER A 162 -5.80 -1.89 -19.03
C SER A 162 -4.68 -2.71 -18.39
N HIS A 163 -4.72 -4.04 -18.45
CA HIS A 163 -3.62 -4.89 -17.97
C HIS A 163 -2.32 -4.60 -18.73
N ARG A 164 -2.36 -4.55 -20.06
CA ARG A 164 -1.18 -4.20 -20.88
C ARG A 164 -0.65 -2.80 -20.55
N ARG A 165 -1.53 -1.83 -20.27
CA ARG A 165 -1.11 -0.49 -19.85
C ARG A 165 -0.41 -0.50 -18.50
N LEU A 166 -0.92 -1.25 -17.53
CA LEU A 166 -0.29 -1.40 -16.22
C LEU A 166 1.06 -2.11 -16.32
N GLU A 167 1.19 -3.14 -17.15
CA GLU A 167 2.47 -3.80 -17.43
C GLU A 167 3.49 -2.84 -18.03
N ARG A 168 3.08 -1.99 -18.99
CA ARG A 168 3.94 -0.96 -19.58
C ARG A 168 4.38 0.11 -18.57
N LEU A 169 3.52 0.43 -17.59
CA LEU A 169 3.82 1.39 -16.53
C LEU A 169 4.59 0.77 -15.37
N ALA A 170 4.67 -0.56 -15.27
CA ALA A 170 5.33 -1.25 -14.17
C ALA A 170 6.79 -0.78 -13.97
N PRO A 171 7.64 -0.62 -15.01
CA PRO A 171 8.99 -0.09 -14.83
C PRO A 171 9.02 1.32 -14.23
N ALA A 172 8.09 2.20 -14.63
CA ALA A 172 7.99 3.54 -14.06
C ALA A 172 7.57 3.50 -12.59
N GLY A 173 6.63 2.63 -12.23
CA GLY A 173 6.24 2.37 -10.84
C GLY A 173 7.43 1.92 -9.99
N ARG A 174 8.19 0.91 -10.46
CA ARG A 174 9.39 0.43 -9.78
C ARG A 174 10.44 1.52 -9.57
N ARG A 175 10.67 2.37 -10.60
CA ARG A 175 11.57 3.53 -10.50
C ARG A 175 11.09 4.55 -9.47
N ALA A 176 9.79 4.87 -9.47
CA ALA A 176 9.21 5.81 -8.50
C ALA A 176 9.35 5.27 -7.07
N THR A 177 9.08 3.97 -6.86
CA THR A 177 9.27 3.30 -5.57
C THR A 177 10.74 3.30 -5.12
N GLY A 178 11.68 3.00 -6.03
CA GLY A 178 13.11 3.05 -5.74
C GLY A 178 13.60 4.47 -5.42
N ALA A 179 13.13 5.48 -6.14
CA ALA A 179 13.46 6.88 -5.88
C ALA A 179 12.92 7.35 -4.53
N TRP A 180 11.68 6.98 -4.19
CA TRP A 180 11.11 7.25 -2.87
C TRP A 180 11.91 6.57 -1.75
N ALA A 181 12.29 5.30 -1.91
CA ALA A 181 13.14 4.61 -0.95
C ALA A 181 14.51 5.29 -0.78
N GLY A 182 15.13 5.73 -1.88
CA GLY A 182 16.36 6.51 -1.85
C GLY A 182 16.21 7.82 -1.09
N LEU A 183 15.11 8.54 -1.31
CA LEU A 183 14.80 9.78 -0.57
C LEU A 183 14.66 9.53 0.92
N VAL A 184 13.97 8.45 1.33
CA VAL A 184 13.84 8.07 2.75
C VAL A 184 15.21 7.77 3.37
N ALA A 185 16.08 7.04 2.68
CA ALA A 185 17.43 6.76 3.17
C ALA A 185 18.27 8.04 3.34
N LEU A 186 18.28 8.92 2.33
CA LEU A 186 19.03 10.17 2.35
C LEU A 186 18.55 11.13 3.43
N THR A 187 17.23 11.29 3.57
CA THR A 187 16.63 12.14 4.61
C THR A 187 16.91 11.60 6.01
N SER A 188 16.84 10.28 6.22
CA SER A 188 17.18 9.65 7.51
C SER A 188 18.64 9.88 7.89
N LEU A 189 19.57 9.73 6.93
CA LEU A 189 20.99 9.99 7.15
C LEU A 189 21.25 11.47 7.46
N ALA A 190 20.64 12.39 6.69
CA ALA A 190 20.81 13.83 6.91
C ALA A 190 20.32 14.27 8.30
N LEU A 191 19.16 13.79 8.73
CA LEU A 191 18.59 14.10 10.04
C LEU A 191 19.43 13.52 11.19
N SER A 192 20.09 12.38 10.98
CA SER A 192 20.99 11.78 11.97
C SER A 192 22.25 12.62 12.21
N VAL A 193 22.78 13.24 11.16
CA VAL A 193 23.94 14.15 11.25
C VAL A 193 23.54 15.49 11.87
N GLY A 194 22.30 15.94 11.64
CA GLY A 194 21.76 17.18 12.21
C GLY A 194 21.24 17.07 13.65
N GLY A 195 21.15 15.88 14.23
CA GLY A 195 20.67 15.66 15.61
C GLY A 195 19.16 15.87 15.84
N VAL A 196 18.33 15.76 14.79
CA VAL A 196 16.89 16.10 14.82
C VAL A 196 15.97 14.87 14.97
N LEU A 197 16.51 13.66 14.81
CA LEU A 197 15.81 12.40 15.09
C LEU A 197 16.08 11.93 16.52
#